data_AF-A0A2G6GUZ0-F1
#
_entry.id   AF-A0A2G6GUZ0-F1
#
_cell.length_a   1.000
_cell.length_b   1.000
_cell.length_c   1.000
_cell.angle_alpha   90.00
_cell.angle_beta   90.00
_cell.angle_gamma   90.00
#
_symmetry.space_group_name_H-M   'P 1'
#
loop_
_entity.id
_entity.type
_entity.pdbx_description
1 polymer ?
#
loop_
_entity_poly.entity_id
_entity_poly.type
_entity_poly.pdbx_seq_one_letter_code
_entity_poly.pdbx_strand_id
1 'polypeptide(L)'
;MVASGSTACQSNKYPPENYFAGRNLIMGRAIAEEDTDEIIRLVKEEGYDPSTRETSPEITRQGHLYENTYLNYAVSAGRVKSAETLLELGADIDAVIHITTRGSGIGNMNMAVRGPNRKMVDLLLKYHVDLNNPLATSPLDDMLMNEIYDTDLYELLLAHGANINHTPAISGTPPLSTAYTIKNMKIFHFLLEKGANPMQIELWGHSVASAVEEEIKTHSSVSSSEFLDEALALKQLLADKYGVQFPVEISIRRGIAARVARYDSVPQKYKDKLSEQEKAFIEELRHSLTTGVYDGIKLDSVY
;
A
#
# COMPACT_ATOMS: atom_id res chain seq x y z
N MET A 1 6.03 -35.85 17.94
CA MET A 1 5.22 -36.22 16.76
C MET A 1 5.08 -34.98 15.91
N VAL A 2 5.69 -35.00 14.73
CA VAL A 2 5.75 -33.88 13.80
C VAL A 2 4.40 -33.81 13.07
N ALA A 3 3.69 -32.69 13.19
CA ALA A 3 2.42 -32.47 12.50
C ALA A 3 2.69 -32.20 11.01
N SER A 4 2.60 -33.26 10.20
CA SER A 4 2.59 -33.23 8.74
C SER A 4 1.21 -32.82 8.21
N GLY A 5 0.80 -31.58 8.47
CA GLY A 5 -0.49 -31.07 8.01
C GLY A 5 -0.44 -29.57 7.77
N SER A 6 0.03 -29.12 6.60
CA SER A 6 -0.11 -27.70 6.24
C SER A 6 -0.16 -27.36 4.75
N THR A 7 0.10 -28.28 3.81
CA THR A 7 0.12 -27.93 2.37
C THR A 7 -1.24 -28.12 1.69
N ALA A 8 -2.01 -29.16 2.03
CA ALA A 8 -3.30 -29.45 1.40
C ALA A 8 -4.44 -28.52 1.86
N CYS A 9 -4.33 -27.88 3.04
CA CYS A 9 -5.37 -26.99 3.55
C CYS A 9 -5.30 -25.58 2.93
N GLN A 10 -4.13 -25.14 2.45
CA GLN A 10 -3.98 -23.84 1.80
C GLN A 10 -4.31 -23.85 0.30
N SER A 11 -4.15 -24.99 -0.39
CA SER A 11 -4.47 -25.10 -1.83
C SER A 11 -5.93 -24.81 -2.15
N ASN A 12 -6.84 -25.12 -1.22
CA ASN A 12 -8.29 -24.93 -1.44
C ASN A 12 -8.75 -23.47 -1.26
N LYS A 13 -7.88 -22.56 -0.76
CA LYS A 13 -8.24 -21.14 -0.53
C LYS A 13 -8.05 -20.27 -1.78
N TYR A 14 -7.20 -20.68 -2.71
CA TYR A 14 -6.81 -19.89 -3.89
C TYR A 14 -6.89 -20.74 -5.18
N PRO A 15 -8.09 -21.20 -5.60
CA PRO A 15 -8.22 -21.99 -6.82
C PRO A 15 -7.82 -21.15 -8.05
N PRO A 16 -6.91 -21.65 -8.92
CA PRO A 16 -6.42 -20.93 -10.11
C PRO A 16 -7.53 -20.41 -11.04
N GLU A 17 -8.66 -21.11 -11.10
CA GLU A 17 -9.83 -20.79 -11.93
C GLU A 17 -10.43 -19.43 -11.61
N ASN A 18 -10.26 -18.94 -10.38
CA ASN A 18 -10.73 -17.62 -9.97
C ASN A 18 -9.82 -16.49 -10.49
N TYR A 19 -8.61 -16.81 -10.94
CA TYR A 19 -7.57 -15.84 -11.29
C TYR A 19 -7.27 -15.82 -12.79
N PHE A 20 -7.34 -16.98 -13.45
CA PHE A 20 -6.91 -17.17 -14.83
C PHE A 20 -7.89 -18.03 -15.62
N ALA A 21 -8.00 -17.79 -16.93
CA ALA A 21 -8.76 -18.60 -17.87
C ALA A 21 -7.91 -19.06 -19.07
N GLY A 22 -8.48 -19.94 -19.89
CA GLY A 22 -7.86 -20.41 -21.13
C GLY A 22 -6.45 -20.96 -20.92
N ARG A 23 -5.48 -20.50 -21.72
CA ARG A 23 -4.08 -20.96 -21.63
C ARG A 23 -3.42 -20.57 -20.31
N ASN A 24 -3.79 -19.43 -19.71
CA ASN A 24 -3.20 -18.93 -18.47
C ASN A 24 -3.63 -19.74 -17.25
N LEU A 25 -4.78 -20.41 -17.31
CA LEU A 25 -5.20 -21.36 -16.29
C LEU A 25 -4.24 -22.54 -16.17
N ILE A 26 -3.59 -22.96 -17.26
CA ILE A 26 -2.56 -24.01 -17.24
C ILE A 26 -1.37 -23.56 -16.36
N MET A 27 -0.87 -22.34 -16.60
CA MET A 27 0.16 -21.73 -15.77
C MET A 27 -0.31 -21.57 -14.31
N GLY A 28 -1.54 -21.11 -14.10
CA GLY A 28 -2.14 -20.98 -12.76
C GLY A 28 -2.16 -22.31 -11.98
N ARG A 29 -2.52 -23.42 -12.64
CA ARG A 29 -2.47 -24.76 -12.03
C ARG A 29 -1.05 -25.18 -11.69
N ALA A 30 -0.10 -25.02 -12.61
CA ALA A 30 1.32 -25.32 -12.37
C ALA A 30 1.87 -24.53 -11.17
N ILE A 31 1.54 -23.24 -11.06
CA ILE A 31 1.90 -22.40 -9.92
C ILE A 31 1.29 -22.93 -8.62
N ALA A 32 0.01 -23.28 -8.63
CA ALA A 32 -0.70 -23.77 -7.46
C ALA A 32 -0.18 -25.12 -6.96
N GLU A 33 0.33 -25.95 -7.86
CA GLU A 33 0.90 -27.26 -7.57
C GLU A 33 2.41 -27.19 -7.22
N GLU A 34 3.02 -26.01 -7.33
CA GLU A 34 4.48 -25.81 -7.26
C GLU A 34 5.26 -26.67 -8.28
N ASP A 35 4.68 -26.89 -9.47
CA ASP A 35 5.34 -27.57 -10.58
C ASP A 35 6.26 -26.61 -11.34
N THR A 36 7.48 -26.45 -10.82
CA THR A 36 8.47 -25.52 -11.37
C THR A 36 8.95 -25.92 -12.76
N ASP A 37 9.00 -27.22 -13.06
CA ASP A 37 9.42 -27.72 -14.36
C ASP A 37 8.40 -27.36 -15.44
N GLU A 38 7.10 -27.50 -15.12
CA GLU A 38 6.03 -27.06 -16.02
C GLU A 38 6.02 -25.54 -16.21
N ILE A 39 6.22 -24.75 -15.14
CA ILE A 39 6.34 -23.28 -15.25
C ILE A 39 7.49 -22.91 -16.21
N ILE A 40 8.65 -23.54 -16.07
CA ILE A 40 9.81 -23.30 -16.95
C ILE A 40 9.51 -23.70 -18.39
N ARG A 41 8.88 -24.87 -18.61
CA ARG A 41 8.51 -25.37 -19.93
C ARG A 41 7.54 -24.42 -20.63
N LEU A 42 6.48 -23.99 -19.94
CA LEU A 42 5.48 -23.05 -20.47
C LEU A 42 6.14 -21.73 -20.90
N VAL A 43 7.04 -21.16 -20.10
CA VAL A 43 7.72 -19.90 -20.47
C VAL A 43 8.73 -20.11 -21.60
N LYS A 44 9.62 -21.10 -21.51
CA LYS A 44 10.74 -21.25 -22.44
C LYS A 44 10.39 -21.91 -23.78
N GLU A 45 9.39 -22.79 -23.80
CA GLU A 45 9.05 -23.59 -24.98
C GLU A 45 7.70 -23.18 -25.60
N GLU A 46 6.73 -22.76 -24.78
CA GLU A 46 5.40 -22.37 -25.26
C GLU A 46 5.17 -20.85 -25.34
N GLY A 47 6.21 -20.07 -25.02
CA GLY A 47 6.21 -18.61 -25.18
C GLY A 47 5.24 -17.89 -24.24
N TYR A 48 5.01 -18.41 -23.03
CA TYR A 48 4.31 -17.67 -21.99
C TYR A 48 5.16 -16.48 -21.53
N ASP A 49 4.58 -15.28 -21.46
CA ASP A 49 5.21 -14.13 -20.81
C ASP A 49 5.05 -14.28 -19.28
N PRO A 50 6.12 -14.40 -18.48
CA PRO A 50 6.03 -14.54 -17.03
C PRO A 50 5.42 -13.30 -16.33
N SER A 51 5.38 -12.16 -17.02
CA SER A 51 4.75 -10.91 -16.57
C SER A 51 3.33 -10.73 -17.11
N THR A 52 2.72 -11.78 -17.66
CA THR A 52 1.34 -11.77 -18.17
C THR A 52 0.40 -11.16 -17.14
N ARG A 53 -0.48 -10.27 -17.62
CA ARG A 53 -1.56 -9.67 -16.85
C ARG A 53 -2.89 -10.19 -17.40
N GLU A 54 -3.72 -10.74 -16.53
CA GLU A 54 -5.05 -11.20 -16.89
C GLU A 54 -6.10 -10.68 -15.93
N THR A 55 -7.15 -10.08 -16.47
CA THR A 55 -8.33 -9.70 -15.70
C THR A 55 -9.06 -10.97 -15.24
N SER A 56 -9.28 -11.09 -13.93
CA SER A 56 -10.02 -12.22 -13.36
C SER A 56 -11.36 -12.44 -14.08
N PRO A 57 -11.67 -13.68 -14.51
CA PRO A 57 -12.96 -14.01 -15.13
C PRO A 57 -14.16 -13.86 -14.18
N GLU A 58 -13.95 -14.04 -12.87
CA GLU A 58 -15.03 -14.12 -11.87
C GLU A 58 -15.11 -12.91 -10.93
N ILE A 59 -14.00 -12.23 -10.65
CA ILE A 59 -13.96 -11.09 -9.73
C ILE A 59 -14.26 -9.80 -10.49
N THR A 60 -15.47 -9.72 -11.05
CA THR A 60 -16.12 -8.45 -11.41
C THR A 60 -17.23 -8.14 -10.41
N ARG A 61 -16.99 -8.34 -9.11
CA ARG A 61 -17.88 -7.80 -8.07
C ARG A 61 -17.57 -6.33 -7.86
N GLN A 62 -18.53 -5.49 -8.23
CA GLN A 62 -18.57 -4.02 -8.03
C GLN A 62 -17.81 -3.16 -9.08
N GLY A 63 -17.51 -3.68 -10.27
CA GLY A 63 -16.92 -2.86 -11.35
C GLY A 63 -15.42 -2.56 -11.19
N HIS A 64 -14.76 -3.25 -10.27
CA HIS A 64 -13.32 -3.19 -10.06
C HIS A 64 -12.64 -4.29 -10.89
N LEU A 65 -11.76 -3.92 -11.82
CA LEU A 65 -10.94 -4.86 -12.57
C LEU A 65 -9.75 -5.28 -11.67
N TYR A 66 -9.66 -6.57 -11.35
CA TYR A 66 -8.49 -7.16 -10.72
C TYR A 66 -7.65 -7.80 -11.81
N GLU A 67 -6.50 -7.19 -12.12
CA GLU A 67 -5.53 -7.78 -13.05
C GLU A 67 -4.56 -8.64 -12.25
N ASN A 68 -4.53 -9.93 -12.52
CA ASN A 68 -3.62 -10.86 -11.86
C ASN A 68 -2.38 -11.05 -12.73
N THR A 69 -1.21 -11.07 -12.08
CA THR A 69 0.00 -11.65 -12.67
C THR A 69 0.24 -13.03 -12.09
N TYR A 70 1.00 -13.85 -12.81
CA TYR A 70 1.45 -15.15 -12.32
C TYR A 70 2.20 -15.02 -10.99
N LEU A 71 3.10 -14.05 -10.89
CA LEU A 71 3.87 -13.80 -9.67
C LEU A 71 2.95 -13.37 -8.52
N ASN A 72 1.99 -12.49 -8.77
CA ASN A 72 1.07 -12.08 -7.72
C ASN A 72 0.18 -13.21 -7.20
N TYR A 73 -0.29 -14.07 -8.09
CA TYR A 73 -1.02 -15.27 -7.70
C TYR A 73 -0.13 -16.20 -6.86
N ALA A 74 1.11 -16.46 -7.28
CA ALA A 74 2.06 -17.26 -6.52
C ALA A 74 2.31 -16.68 -5.11
N VAL A 75 2.47 -15.35 -5.01
CA VAL A 75 2.63 -14.63 -3.73
C VAL A 75 1.41 -14.81 -2.84
N SER A 76 0.21 -14.53 -3.38
CA SER A 76 -1.06 -14.61 -2.63
C SER A 76 -1.38 -16.03 -2.16
N ALA A 77 -1.05 -17.03 -2.98
CA ALA A 77 -1.22 -18.45 -2.67
C ALA A 77 -0.05 -19.04 -1.83
N GLY A 78 0.96 -18.24 -1.48
CA GLY A 78 2.10 -18.67 -0.67
C GLY A 78 3.03 -19.68 -1.34
N ARG A 79 3.04 -19.75 -2.68
CA ARG A 79 3.81 -20.68 -3.52
C ARG A 79 5.22 -20.14 -3.75
N VAL A 80 6.08 -20.26 -2.73
CA VAL A 80 7.43 -19.67 -2.72
C VAL A 80 8.29 -20.21 -3.86
N LYS A 81 8.22 -21.51 -4.17
CA LYS A 81 9.04 -22.10 -5.24
C LYS A 81 8.60 -21.60 -6.62
N SER A 82 7.29 -21.55 -6.84
CA SER A 82 6.72 -20.99 -8.07
C SER A 82 7.06 -19.51 -8.22
N ALA A 83 6.96 -18.73 -7.14
CA ALA A 83 7.33 -17.32 -7.15
C ALA A 83 8.82 -17.11 -7.47
N GLU A 84 9.72 -17.90 -6.85
CA GLU A 84 11.15 -17.85 -7.15
C GLU A 84 11.43 -18.22 -8.61
N THR A 85 10.79 -19.27 -9.11
CA THR A 85 10.91 -19.70 -10.52
C THR A 85 10.44 -18.61 -11.49
N LEU A 86 9.29 -17.98 -11.21
CA LEU A 86 8.78 -16.87 -12.03
C LEU A 86 9.72 -15.67 -12.02
N LEU A 87 10.32 -15.35 -10.87
CA LEU A 87 11.32 -14.28 -10.74
C LEU A 87 12.60 -14.60 -11.53
N GLU A 88 13.09 -15.84 -11.46
CA GLU A 88 14.24 -16.32 -12.27
C GLU A 88 13.96 -16.26 -13.77
N LEU A 89 12.70 -16.42 -14.16
CA LEU A 89 12.24 -16.30 -15.54
C LEU A 89 11.97 -14.85 -15.98
N GLY A 90 12.11 -13.87 -15.08
CA GLY A 90 11.99 -12.44 -15.38
C GLY A 90 10.58 -11.85 -15.20
N ALA A 91 9.75 -12.44 -14.35
CA ALA A 91 8.49 -11.81 -13.94
C ALA A 91 8.73 -10.43 -13.30
N ASP A 92 7.91 -9.43 -13.65
CA ASP A 92 7.93 -8.09 -13.04
C ASP A 92 7.57 -8.17 -11.55
N ILE A 93 8.58 -8.05 -10.69
CA ILE A 93 8.42 -8.07 -9.24
C ILE A 93 7.61 -6.88 -8.70
N ASP A 94 7.63 -5.75 -9.41
CA ASP A 94 6.95 -4.51 -9.03
C ASP A 94 5.59 -4.36 -9.73
N ALA A 95 5.07 -5.43 -10.31
CA ALA A 95 3.74 -5.45 -10.90
C ALA A 95 2.67 -5.10 -9.84
N VAL A 96 1.84 -4.13 -10.19
CA VAL A 96 0.74 -3.64 -9.36
C VAL A 96 -0.56 -4.24 -9.91
N ILE A 97 -1.41 -4.84 -9.06
CA ILE A 97 -2.54 -5.69 -9.50
C ILE A 97 -3.95 -5.11 -9.29
N HIS A 98 -4.09 -4.03 -8.51
CA HIS A 98 -5.40 -3.43 -8.30
C HIS A 98 -5.32 -1.95 -7.92
N ILE A 99 -6.14 -1.15 -8.57
CA ILE A 99 -6.45 0.24 -8.23
C ILE A 99 -7.70 0.20 -7.35
N THR A 100 -7.55 0.43 -6.05
CA THR A 100 -8.70 0.60 -5.14
C THR A 100 -9.65 1.68 -5.66
N THR A 101 -10.89 1.76 -5.15
CA THR A 101 -11.81 2.91 -5.40
C THR A 101 -11.19 4.28 -5.15
N ARG A 102 -10.05 4.32 -4.45
CA ARG A 102 -9.29 5.52 -4.13
C ARG A 102 -8.09 5.76 -5.03
N GLY A 103 -7.74 4.91 -5.99
CA GLY A 103 -6.68 5.21 -6.97
C GLY A 103 -5.27 4.72 -6.60
N SER A 104 -5.12 3.73 -5.71
CA SER A 104 -3.79 3.19 -5.36
C SER A 104 -3.69 1.70 -5.60
N GLY A 105 -2.54 1.33 -6.15
CA GLY A 105 -2.05 0.00 -6.42
C GLY A 105 -1.81 -0.88 -5.21
N ILE A 106 -1.92 -2.20 -5.38
CA ILE A 106 -1.34 -3.19 -4.48
C ILE A 106 -0.24 -3.96 -5.23
N GLY A 107 0.99 -3.99 -4.69
CA GLY A 107 2.11 -4.72 -5.24
C GLY A 107 2.32 -6.10 -4.61
N ASN A 108 3.33 -6.83 -5.09
CA ASN A 108 3.66 -8.16 -4.56
C ASN A 108 4.07 -8.14 -3.09
N MET A 109 4.85 -7.14 -2.65
CA MET A 109 5.23 -7.05 -1.23
C MET A 109 4.00 -6.81 -0.33
N ASN A 110 3.05 -5.97 -0.73
CA ASN A 110 1.81 -5.76 0.02
C ASN A 110 1.05 -7.09 0.21
N MET A 111 0.95 -7.92 -0.82
CA MET A 111 0.31 -9.23 -0.69
C MET A 111 1.13 -10.19 0.19
N ALA A 112 2.45 -10.16 0.10
CA ALA A 112 3.32 -11.02 0.90
C ALA A 112 3.21 -10.72 2.40
N VAL A 113 3.15 -9.44 2.81
CA VAL A 113 3.04 -9.06 4.23
C VAL A 113 1.70 -9.45 4.84
N ARG A 114 0.63 -9.58 4.03
CA ARG A 114 -0.68 -10.09 4.47
C ARG A 114 -0.67 -11.60 4.77
N GLY A 115 0.26 -12.33 4.14
CA GLY A 115 0.35 -13.78 4.26
C GLY A 115 1.13 -14.22 5.51
N PRO A 116 0.87 -15.41 6.07
CA PRO A 116 1.65 -15.95 7.18
C PRO A 116 3.05 -16.44 6.75
N ASN A 117 3.35 -16.44 5.45
CA ASN A 117 4.54 -17.05 4.90
C ASN A 117 5.70 -16.05 4.82
N ARG A 118 6.47 -15.94 5.90
CA ARG A 118 7.62 -15.02 5.97
C ARG A 118 8.67 -15.26 4.88
N LYS A 119 8.82 -16.50 4.40
CA LYS A 119 9.74 -16.81 3.30
C LYS A 119 9.38 -16.09 2.00
N MET A 120 8.10 -15.76 1.79
CA MET A 120 7.68 -14.98 0.64
C MET A 120 8.18 -13.53 0.72
N VAL A 121 8.12 -12.92 1.91
CA VAL A 121 8.72 -11.60 2.16
C VAL A 121 10.23 -11.65 1.92
N ASP A 122 10.91 -12.64 2.50
CA ASP A 122 12.37 -12.80 2.35
C ASP A 122 12.76 -12.99 0.87
N LEU A 123 11.98 -13.77 0.11
CA LEU A 123 12.19 -13.97 -1.32
C LEU A 123 12.06 -12.66 -2.10
N LEU A 124 10.99 -11.89 -1.89
CA LEU A 124 10.80 -10.63 -2.61
C LEU A 124 11.88 -9.59 -2.26
N LEU A 125 12.33 -9.56 -1.00
CA LEU A 125 13.47 -8.73 -0.58
C LEU A 125 14.79 -9.17 -1.22
N LYS A 126 15.03 -10.49 -1.34
CA LYS A 126 16.19 -11.07 -2.06
C LYS A 126 16.23 -10.62 -3.52
N TYR A 127 15.07 -10.48 -4.15
CA TYR A 127 14.94 -10.01 -5.54
C TYR A 127 14.72 -8.49 -5.67
N HIS A 128 15.02 -7.71 -4.62
CA HIS A 128 15.05 -6.24 -4.63
C HIS A 128 13.72 -5.57 -5.05
N VAL A 129 12.59 -6.10 -4.59
CA VAL A 129 11.29 -5.44 -4.76
C VAL A 129 11.32 -3.98 -4.30
N ASP A 130 10.69 -3.10 -5.06
CA ASP A 130 10.55 -1.68 -4.72
C ASP A 130 9.51 -1.49 -3.62
N LEU A 131 9.98 -1.35 -2.38
CA LEU A 131 9.15 -1.07 -1.20
C LEU A 131 8.49 0.33 -1.23
N ASN A 132 8.89 1.17 -2.18
CA ASN A 132 8.46 2.56 -2.33
C ASN A 132 7.85 2.83 -3.70
N ASN A 133 7.29 1.81 -4.34
CA ASN A 133 6.66 1.92 -5.65
C ASN A 133 5.60 3.05 -5.62
N PRO A 134 5.74 4.10 -6.44
CA PRO A 134 4.89 5.30 -6.37
C PRO A 134 3.44 5.02 -6.79
N LEU A 135 3.18 3.88 -7.42
CA LEU A 135 1.85 3.45 -7.81
C LEU A 135 1.17 2.57 -6.75
N ALA A 136 1.91 2.04 -5.79
CA ALA A 136 1.41 1.12 -4.77
C ALA A 136 1.39 1.72 -3.37
N THR A 137 0.43 1.30 -2.55
CA THR A 137 0.39 1.61 -1.11
C THR A 137 1.65 1.11 -0.41
N SER A 138 2.02 1.77 0.70
CA SER A 138 3.16 1.32 1.50
C SER A 138 2.88 -0.08 2.05
N PRO A 139 3.85 -1.02 2.02
CA PRO A 139 3.67 -2.29 2.71
C PRO A 139 3.48 -2.10 4.22
N LEU A 140 4.02 -1.02 4.81
CA LEU A 140 3.82 -0.67 6.23
C LEU A 140 2.38 -0.22 6.52
N ASP A 141 1.79 0.54 5.59
CA ASP A 141 0.38 0.96 5.66
C ASP A 141 -0.55 -0.22 5.44
N ASP A 142 -0.20 -1.10 4.49
CA ASP A 142 -0.99 -2.29 4.19
C ASP A 142 -1.04 -3.28 5.37
N MET A 143 0.06 -3.41 6.12
CA MET A 143 0.09 -4.14 7.39
C MET A 143 -0.89 -3.54 8.42
N LEU A 144 -0.94 -2.22 8.57
CA LEU A 144 -1.88 -1.55 9.50
C LEU A 144 -3.34 -1.82 9.10
N MET A 145 -3.65 -1.66 7.82
CA MET A 145 -5.01 -1.85 7.27
C MET A 145 -5.51 -3.29 7.39
N ASN A 146 -4.61 -4.26 7.58
CA ASN A 146 -4.93 -5.68 7.78
C ASN A 146 -4.66 -6.14 9.22
N GLU A 147 -4.49 -5.20 10.17
CA GLU A 147 -4.28 -5.47 11.60
C GLU A 147 -3.02 -6.31 11.91
N ILE A 148 -1.98 -6.16 11.09
CA ILE A 148 -0.71 -6.87 11.22
C ILE A 148 0.28 -5.99 11.99
N TYR A 149 0.42 -6.27 13.29
CA TYR A 149 1.23 -5.46 14.21
C TYR A 149 2.57 -6.13 14.57
N ASP A 150 3.11 -6.94 13.66
CA ASP A 150 4.40 -7.60 13.78
C ASP A 150 5.53 -6.58 13.63
N THR A 151 6.04 -6.06 14.75
CA THR A 151 7.13 -5.08 14.77
C THR A 151 8.41 -5.60 14.11
N ASP A 152 8.66 -6.90 14.14
CA ASP A 152 9.84 -7.49 13.49
C ASP A 152 9.68 -7.43 11.96
N LEU A 153 8.46 -7.51 11.43
CA LEU A 153 8.17 -7.23 10.02
C LEU A 153 8.34 -5.76 9.65
N TYR A 154 7.87 -4.84 10.48
CA TYR A 154 8.14 -3.42 10.27
C TYR A 154 9.65 -3.15 10.25
N GLU A 155 10.41 -3.66 11.22
CA GLU A 155 11.85 -3.45 11.29
C GLU A 155 12.58 -4.07 10.09
N LEU A 156 12.19 -5.27 9.65
CA LEU A 156 12.76 -5.89 8.46
C LEU A 156 12.55 -5.01 7.22
N LEU A 157 11.32 -4.55 6.97
CA LEU A 157 11.02 -3.73 5.80
C LEU A 157 11.73 -2.36 5.85
N LEU A 158 11.78 -1.73 7.03
CA LEU A 158 12.53 -0.48 7.23
C LEU A 158 14.03 -0.67 7.01
N ALA A 159 14.61 -1.79 7.48
CA ALA A 159 16.02 -2.13 7.27
C ALA A 159 16.34 -2.37 5.78
N HIS A 160 15.37 -2.80 4.99
CA HIS A 160 15.47 -2.94 3.54
C HIS A 160 15.06 -1.68 2.75
N GLY A 161 14.87 -0.55 3.43
CA GLY A 161 14.67 0.75 2.77
C GLY A 161 13.21 1.12 2.50
N ALA A 162 12.23 0.47 3.14
CA ALA A 162 10.86 0.97 3.14
C ALA A 162 10.83 2.38 3.72
N ASN A 163 10.24 3.32 2.98
CA ASN A 163 10.05 4.69 3.42
C ASN A 163 8.86 4.73 4.38
N ILE A 164 9.14 5.05 5.64
CA ILE A 164 8.14 5.16 6.70
C ILE A 164 7.07 6.24 6.43
N ASN A 165 7.39 7.21 5.56
CA ASN A 165 6.51 8.29 5.13
C ASN A 165 5.99 8.08 3.70
N HIS A 166 6.13 6.87 3.13
CA HIS A 166 5.68 6.58 1.78
C HIS A 166 4.21 6.90 1.62
N THR A 167 3.91 7.61 0.54
CA THR A 167 2.55 7.87 0.08
C THR A 167 2.56 7.70 -1.42
N PRO A 168 1.58 6.99 -2.00
CA PRO A 168 1.52 6.84 -3.45
C PRO A 168 1.24 8.18 -4.13
N ALA A 169 1.56 8.24 -5.42
CA ALA A 169 1.53 9.44 -6.24
C ALA A 169 0.10 9.93 -6.52
N ILE A 170 -0.83 9.00 -6.71
CA ILE A 170 -2.22 9.32 -7.05
C ILE A 170 -3.09 9.48 -5.81
N SER A 171 -2.95 8.58 -4.85
CA SER A 171 -3.77 8.54 -3.64
C SER A 171 -3.09 7.74 -2.54
N GLY A 172 -3.67 7.76 -1.35
CA GLY A 172 -3.17 7.04 -0.18
C GLY A 172 -2.75 7.95 0.96
N THR A 173 -2.59 7.30 2.10
CA THR A 173 -2.42 7.89 3.42
C THR A 173 -1.07 7.43 3.98
N PRO A 174 -0.30 8.30 4.65
CA PRO A 174 0.94 7.88 5.30
C PRO A 174 0.66 6.83 6.39
N PRO A 175 1.55 5.85 6.63
CA PRO A 175 1.36 4.83 7.66
C PRO A 175 1.04 5.41 9.05
N LEU A 176 1.66 6.53 9.43
CA LEU A 176 1.40 7.17 10.72
C LEU A 176 -0.04 7.69 10.87
N SER A 177 -0.61 8.26 9.81
CA SER A 177 -2.01 8.70 9.77
C SER A 177 -2.96 7.52 9.92
N THR A 178 -2.68 6.40 9.26
CA THR A 178 -3.47 5.17 9.40
C THR A 178 -3.41 4.63 10.83
N ALA A 179 -2.22 4.54 11.44
CA ALA A 179 -2.05 4.08 12.82
C ALA A 179 -2.85 4.95 13.82
N TYR A 180 -2.86 6.28 13.60
CA TYR A 180 -3.67 7.21 14.38
C TYR A 180 -5.17 6.96 14.20
N THR A 181 -5.62 6.80 12.96
CA THR A 181 -7.03 6.62 12.59
C THR A 181 -7.62 5.33 13.19
N ILE A 182 -6.87 4.22 13.14
CA ILE A 182 -7.28 2.95 13.73
C ILE A 182 -7.04 2.87 15.24
N LYS A 183 -6.57 3.97 15.86
CA LYS A 183 -6.28 4.09 17.30
C LYS A 183 -5.28 3.05 17.84
N ASN A 184 -4.35 2.60 17.00
CA ASN A 184 -3.29 1.70 17.45
C ASN A 184 -2.07 2.51 17.94
N MET A 185 -2.15 2.98 19.18
CA MET A 185 -1.13 3.86 19.76
C MET A 185 0.23 3.18 19.95
N LYS A 186 0.25 1.84 20.11
CA LYS A 186 1.51 1.08 20.17
C LYS A 186 2.29 1.21 18.85
N ILE A 187 1.66 0.92 17.71
CA ILE A 187 2.33 1.04 16.41
C ILE A 187 2.53 2.52 16.05
N PHE A 188 1.62 3.41 16.42
CA PHE A 188 1.79 4.84 16.23
C PHE A 188 3.09 5.37 16.89
N HIS A 189 3.31 5.07 18.17
CA HIS A 189 4.54 5.46 18.86
C HIS A 189 5.78 4.80 18.25
N PHE A 190 5.70 3.51 17.90
CA PHE A 190 6.77 2.82 17.19
C PHE A 190 7.14 3.54 15.87
N LEU A 191 6.15 3.93 15.05
CA LEU A 191 6.40 4.62 13.79
C LEU A 191 7.04 6.00 14.01
N LEU A 192 6.58 6.77 15.01
CA LEU A 192 7.21 8.04 15.39
C LEU A 192 8.67 7.84 15.82
N GLU A 193 8.96 6.83 16.64
CA GLU A 193 10.32 6.49 17.08
C GLU A 193 11.24 6.09 15.92
N LYS A 194 10.69 5.47 14.88
CA LYS A 194 11.40 5.11 13.65
C LYS A 194 11.49 6.26 12.63
N GLY A 195 11.00 7.45 12.95
CA GLY A 195 11.16 8.66 12.13
C GLY A 195 9.97 9.00 11.23
N ALA A 196 8.78 8.49 11.53
CA ALA A 196 7.57 8.96 10.86
C ALA A 196 7.32 10.44 11.14
N ASN A 197 6.95 11.18 10.10
CA ASN A 197 6.75 12.62 10.15
C ASN A 197 5.29 12.95 10.55
N PRO A 198 5.04 13.50 11.76
CA PRO A 198 3.69 13.87 12.19
C PRO A 198 3.09 15.05 11.41
N MET A 199 3.91 15.76 10.64
CA MET A 199 3.53 16.87 9.76
C MET A 199 3.39 16.46 8.29
N GLN A 200 3.46 15.16 7.97
CA GLN A 200 3.20 14.69 6.61
C GLN A 200 1.74 14.99 6.24
N ILE A 201 1.54 15.83 5.22
CA ILE A 201 0.20 16.26 4.80
C ILE A 201 -0.39 15.36 3.72
N GLU A 202 -1.71 15.18 3.83
CA GLU A 202 -2.56 14.50 2.86
C GLU A 202 -3.17 15.52 1.86
N LEU A 203 -4.01 15.04 0.93
CA LEU A 203 -4.59 15.86 -0.15
C LEU A 203 -5.28 17.13 0.37
N TRP A 204 -6.02 16.97 1.46
CA TRP A 204 -6.80 18.05 2.10
C TRP A 204 -5.98 18.92 3.05
N GLY A 205 -4.66 18.71 3.13
CA GLY A 205 -3.76 19.47 4.00
C GLY A 205 -3.72 18.99 5.45
N HIS A 206 -4.52 17.98 5.81
CA HIS A 206 -4.46 17.36 7.14
C HIS A 206 -3.17 16.57 7.33
N SER A 207 -2.66 16.63 8.55
CA SER A 207 -1.61 15.77 9.08
C SER A 207 -2.10 15.13 10.38
N VAL A 208 -1.34 14.18 10.91
CA VAL A 208 -1.61 13.63 12.26
C VAL A 208 -1.62 14.74 13.30
N ALA A 209 -0.68 15.68 13.23
CA ALA A 209 -0.62 16.77 14.19
C ALA A 209 -1.90 17.64 14.18
N SER A 210 -2.43 17.97 13.00
CA SER A 210 -3.70 18.70 12.92
C SER A 210 -4.89 17.87 13.41
N ALA A 211 -4.90 16.55 13.15
CA ALA A 211 -5.97 15.67 13.61
C ALA A 211 -6.00 15.57 15.15
N VAL A 212 -4.83 15.50 15.81
CA VAL A 212 -4.72 15.56 17.28
C VAL A 212 -5.32 16.85 17.83
N GLU A 213 -5.02 17.98 17.20
CA GLU A 213 -5.58 19.27 17.62
C GLU A 213 -7.10 19.36 17.42
N GLU A 214 -7.61 18.84 16.31
CA GLU A 214 -9.05 18.76 16.03
C GLU A 214 -9.79 17.85 17.02
N GLU A 215 -9.19 16.72 17.39
CA GLU A 215 -9.73 15.80 18.39
C GLU A 215 -9.89 16.47 19.77
N ILE A 216 -8.89 17.26 20.19
CA ILE A 216 -8.96 18.05 21.42
C ILE A 216 -10.08 19.09 21.35
N LYS A 217 -10.20 19.82 20.23
CA LYS A 217 -11.24 20.86 20.03
C LYS A 217 -12.65 20.28 20.07
N THR A 218 -12.85 19.10 19.49
CA THR A 218 -14.17 18.45 19.41
C THR A 218 -14.60 17.85 20.75
N HIS A 219 -13.67 17.47 21.62
CA HIS A 219 -13.96 16.85 22.92
C HIS A 219 -13.80 17.78 24.13
N SER A 220 -13.42 19.05 23.92
CA SER A 220 -13.20 20.01 25.02
C SER A 220 -14.45 20.34 25.85
N SER A 221 -15.65 19.99 25.36
CA SER A 221 -16.94 20.19 26.05
C SER A 221 -17.39 18.99 26.90
N VAL A 222 -16.69 17.85 26.80
CA VAL A 222 -16.98 16.63 27.56
C VAL A 222 -16.06 16.59 28.80
N SER A 223 -16.60 16.29 29.99
CA SER A 223 -15.78 16.23 31.21
C SER A 223 -14.72 15.14 31.07
N SER A 224 -13.44 15.51 31.28
CA SER A 224 -12.25 14.65 31.45
C SER A 224 -12.48 13.18 31.11
N SER A 225 -12.38 12.84 29.83
CA SER A 225 -12.32 11.45 29.38
C SER A 225 -10.86 11.04 29.19
N GLU A 226 -10.57 9.75 29.38
CA GLU A 226 -9.26 9.15 29.12
C GLU A 226 -8.73 9.50 27.71
N PHE A 227 -9.64 9.64 26.74
CA PHE A 227 -9.35 10.08 25.37
C PHE A 227 -8.78 11.51 25.28
N LEU A 228 -9.32 12.46 26.06
CA LEU A 228 -8.83 13.84 26.06
C LEU A 228 -7.42 13.93 26.67
N ASP A 229 -7.18 13.17 27.74
CA ASP A 229 -5.86 13.11 28.39
C ASP A 229 -4.81 12.52 27.44
N GLU A 230 -5.15 11.46 26.70
CA GLU A 230 -4.27 10.86 25.68
C GLU A 230 -3.97 11.84 24.53
N ALA A 231 -4.98 12.52 24.00
CA ALA A 231 -4.79 13.50 22.92
C ALA A 231 -3.94 14.70 23.38
N LEU A 232 -4.12 15.19 24.61
CA LEU A 232 -3.29 16.25 25.20
C LEU A 232 -1.84 15.79 25.41
N ALA A 233 -1.64 14.57 25.93
CA ALA A 233 -0.31 13.99 26.08
C ALA A 233 0.39 13.83 24.73
N LEU A 234 -0.35 13.41 23.70
CA LEU A 234 0.17 13.29 22.35
C LEU A 234 0.52 14.66 21.76
N LYS A 235 -0.32 15.68 21.92
CA LYS A 235 -0.01 17.06 21.51
C LYS A 235 1.31 17.54 22.14
N GLN A 236 1.50 17.31 23.44
CA GLN A 236 2.73 17.66 24.14
C GLN A 236 3.94 16.88 23.59
N LEU A 237 3.81 15.58 23.39
CA LEU A 237 4.86 14.73 22.79
C LEU A 237 5.27 15.24 21.41
N LEU A 238 4.30 15.57 20.55
CA LEU A 238 4.55 16.09 19.21
C LEU A 238 5.29 17.43 19.24
N ALA A 239 4.94 18.32 20.16
CA ALA A 239 5.63 19.59 20.34
C ALA A 239 7.08 19.40 20.85
N ASP A 240 7.25 18.64 21.93
CA ASP A 240 8.53 18.53 22.63
C ASP A 240 9.56 17.69 21.88
N LYS A 241 9.15 16.53 21.36
CA LYS A 241 10.07 15.56 20.75
C LYS A 241 10.19 15.73 19.23
N TYR A 242 9.14 16.18 18.57
CA TYR A 242 9.08 16.26 17.10
C TYR A 242 8.98 17.71 16.59
N GLY A 243 9.03 18.71 17.47
CA GLY A 243 9.12 20.12 17.10
C GLY A 243 7.86 20.71 16.47
N VAL A 244 6.71 20.02 16.60
CA VAL A 244 5.43 20.47 16.03
C VAL A 244 5.00 21.76 16.70
N GLN A 245 4.76 22.79 15.90
CA GLN A 245 4.23 24.07 16.37
C GLN A 245 2.69 24.04 16.25
N PHE A 246 2.00 24.26 17.36
CA PHE A 246 0.55 24.37 17.42
C PHE A 246 0.12 25.85 17.58
N PRO A 247 -1.03 26.28 17.03
CA PRO A 247 -1.97 25.48 16.23
C PRO A 247 -1.41 25.11 14.86
N VAL A 248 -1.80 23.95 14.35
CA VAL A 248 -1.37 23.46 13.04
C VAL A 248 -2.30 24.02 11.97
N GLU A 249 -1.75 24.80 11.05
CA GLU A 249 -2.49 25.33 9.91
C GLU A 249 -2.84 24.20 8.92
N ILE A 250 -4.14 24.01 8.67
CA ILE A 250 -4.64 23.12 7.62
C ILE A 250 -4.77 23.94 6.33
N SER A 251 -4.11 23.50 5.26
CA SER A 251 -4.13 24.18 3.97
C SER A 251 -4.37 23.19 2.83
N ILE A 252 -5.58 23.24 2.26
CA ILE A 252 -5.97 22.43 1.09
C ILE A 252 -5.02 22.76 -0.08
N ARG A 253 -4.67 24.05 -0.27
CA ARG A 253 -3.68 24.46 -1.28
C ARG A 253 -2.35 23.72 -1.11
N ARG A 254 -1.82 23.63 0.12
CA ARG A 254 -0.56 22.92 0.39
C ARG A 254 -0.71 21.42 0.15
N GLY A 255 -1.82 20.82 0.54
CA GLY A 255 -2.10 19.39 0.31
C GLY A 255 -2.15 19.04 -1.18
N ILE A 256 -2.88 19.82 -1.98
CA ILE A 256 -2.94 19.66 -3.44
C ILE A 256 -1.56 19.87 -4.07
N ALA A 257 -0.85 20.95 -3.70
CA ALA A 257 0.49 21.21 -4.21
C ALA A 257 1.47 20.07 -3.89
N ALA A 258 1.40 19.50 -2.68
CA ALA A 258 2.23 18.37 -2.28
C ALA A 258 1.91 17.10 -3.10
N ARG A 259 0.63 16.84 -3.39
CA ARG A 259 0.21 15.71 -4.25
C ARG A 259 0.72 15.88 -5.69
N VAL A 260 0.56 17.07 -6.26
CA VAL A 260 1.06 17.39 -7.61
C VAL A 260 2.58 17.26 -7.68
N ALA A 261 3.31 17.81 -6.71
CA ALA A 261 4.76 17.69 -6.65
C ALA A 261 5.24 16.24 -6.53
N ARG A 262 4.51 15.41 -5.77
CA ARG A 262 4.79 13.98 -5.66
C ARG A 262 4.56 13.26 -6.98
N TYR A 263 3.48 13.56 -7.70
CA TYR A 263 3.27 13.03 -9.04
C TYR A 263 4.38 13.47 -10.01
N ASP A 264 4.80 14.74 -9.94
CA ASP A 264 5.83 15.29 -10.82
C ASP A 264 7.17 14.57 -10.66
N SER A 265 7.52 14.16 -9.43
CA SER A 265 8.74 13.39 -9.16
C SER A 265 8.69 11.92 -9.59
N VAL A 266 7.50 11.39 -9.95
CA VAL A 266 7.38 10.00 -10.41
C VAL A 266 8.09 9.81 -11.76
N PRO A 267 8.97 8.80 -11.88
CA PRO A 267 9.59 8.45 -13.16
C PRO A 267 8.59 8.10 -14.25
N GLN A 268 8.88 8.47 -15.50
CA GLN A 268 7.96 8.29 -16.64
C GLN A 268 7.48 6.84 -16.80
N LYS A 269 8.36 5.85 -16.56
CA LYS A 269 8.03 4.41 -16.63
C LYS A 269 6.83 4.01 -15.76
N TYR A 270 6.56 4.72 -14.67
CA TYR A 270 5.38 4.47 -13.83
C TYR A 270 4.18 5.29 -14.32
N LYS A 271 4.41 6.53 -14.78
CA LYS A 271 3.34 7.36 -15.38
C LYS A 271 2.72 6.70 -16.61
N ASP A 272 3.51 5.95 -17.37
CA ASP A 272 3.06 5.19 -18.54
C ASP A 272 2.10 4.04 -18.16
N LYS A 273 2.16 3.55 -16.91
CA LYS A 273 1.27 2.51 -16.38
C LYS A 273 -0.05 3.06 -15.80
N LEU A 274 -0.19 4.38 -15.68
CA LEU A 274 -1.39 5.03 -15.15
C LEU A 274 -2.50 5.10 -16.21
N SER A 275 -3.74 4.95 -15.76
CA SER A 275 -4.94 5.18 -16.55
C SER A 275 -5.11 6.66 -16.91
N GLU A 276 -5.88 6.93 -17.96
CA GLU A 276 -6.24 8.30 -18.34
C GLU A 276 -7.04 9.02 -17.24
N GLN A 277 -7.82 8.30 -16.44
CA GLN A 277 -8.55 8.86 -15.30
C GLN A 277 -7.60 9.34 -14.20
N GLU A 278 -6.56 8.55 -13.86
CA GLU A 278 -5.57 8.94 -12.85
C GLU A 278 -4.74 10.14 -13.31
N LYS A 279 -4.37 10.21 -14.59
CA LYS A 279 -3.69 11.38 -15.17
C LYS A 279 -4.61 12.61 -15.16
N ALA A 280 -5.87 12.45 -15.56
CA ALA A 280 -6.86 13.53 -15.56
C ALA A 280 -7.10 14.08 -14.14
N PHE A 281 -7.11 13.23 -13.12
CA PHE A 281 -7.22 13.66 -11.73
C PHE A 281 -6.07 14.58 -11.32
N ILE A 282 -4.83 14.30 -11.73
CA ILE A 282 -3.70 15.19 -11.45
C ILE A 282 -3.86 16.54 -12.18
N GLU A 283 -4.35 16.53 -13.42
CA GLU A 283 -4.60 17.77 -14.15
C GLU A 283 -5.75 18.60 -13.54
N GLU A 284 -6.78 17.95 -12.98
CA GLU A 284 -7.80 18.60 -12.16
C GLU A 284 -7.16 19.31 -10.94
N LEU A 285 -6.27 18.62 -10.23
CA LEU A 285 -5.55 19.21 -9.09
C LEU A 285 -4.71 20.44 -9.50
N ARG A 286 -4.03 20.40 -10.66
CA ARG A 286 -3.31 21.57 -11.20
C ARG A 286 -4.27 22.71 -11.55
N HIS A 287 -5.41 22.39 -12.15
CA HIS A 287 -6.44 23.37 -12.47
C HIS A 287 -6.95 24.04 -11.19
N SER A 288 -7.22 23.27 -10.14
CA SER A 288 -7.64 23.78 -8.83
C SER A 288 -6.63 24.72 -8.18
N LEU A 289 -5.32 24.44 -8.27
CA LEU A 289 -4.29 25.35 -7.77
C LEU A 289 -4.34 26.72 -8.49
N THR A 290 -4.72 26.71 -9.77
CA THR A 290 -4.84 27.93 -10.60
C THR A 290 -6.13 28.69 -10.30
N THR A 291 -7.27 28.00 -10.19
CA THR A 291 -8.58 28.64 -9.94
C THR A 291 -8.79 29.01 -8.47
N GLY A 292 -8.03 28.41 -7.55
CA GLY A 292 -8.22 28.58 -6.12
C GLY A 292 -9.45 27.84 -5.57
N VAL A 293 -9.99 26.87 -6.32
CA VAL A 293 -11.15 26.05 -5.91
C VAL A 293 -10.92 24.57 -6.24
N TYR A 294 -11.20 23.69 -5.28
CA TYR A 294 -11.23 22.24 -5.47
C TYR A 294 -12.50 21.67 -4.84
N ASP A 295 -13.24 20.84 -5.58
CA ASP A 295 -14.50 20.24 -5.14
C ASP A 295 -15.50 21.25 -4.54
N GLY A 296 -15.59 22.45 -5.15
CA GLY A 296 -16.45 23.54 -4.68
C GLY A 296 -15.94 24.30 -3.44
N ILE A 297 -14.78 23.94 -2.88
CA ILE A 297 -14.18 24.55 -1.70
C ILE A 297 -13.05 25.50 -2.12
N LYS A 298 -13.02 26.71 -1.54
CA LYS A 298 -11.91 27.66 -1.76
C LYS A 298 -10.64 27.13 -1.10
N LEU A 299 -9.51 27.13 -1.81
CA LEU A 299 -8.27 26.56 -1.28
C LEU A 299 -7.66 27.34 -0.10
N ASP A 300 -7.97 28.63 -0.02
CA ASP A 300 -7.45 29.56 0.98
C ASP A 300 -8.47 29.87 2.10
N SER A 301 -9.54 29.06 2.21
CA SER A 301 -10.42 29.13 3.37
C SER A 301 -9.68 28.60 4.60
N VAL A 302 -9.65 29.42 5.65
CA VAL A 302 -9.09 29.04 6.95
C VAL A 302 -10.10 28.14 7.66
N TYR A 303 -9.67 26.96 8.09
CA TYR A 303 -10.42 26.01 8.93
C TYR A 303 -9.70 25.80 10.26
#